data_AF-A0A1Y2BEY1-F1
#
_entry.id   AF-A0A1Y2BEY1-F1
#
_cell.length_a   1.000
_cell.length_b   1.000
_cell.length_c   1.000
_cell.angle_alpha   90.00
_cell.angle_beta   90.00
_cell.angle_gamma   90.00
#
_symmetry.space_group_name_H-M   'P 1'
#
loop_
_entity.id
_entity.type
_entity.pdbx_description
1 polymer ?
#
loop_
_entity_poly.entity_id
_entity_poly.type
_entity_poly.pdbx_seq_one_letter_code
_entity_poly.pdbx_strand_id
1 'polypeptide(L)'
;MKITRHAVISRLPFCSSYTLPPRYSTYIPKMSASQVPQFDAATKKELEEFLEQEQSKAKLQATVHELTNTCWKTCITGSIGAKFSRSEASCLENCVDRFLDSSLFIVRQIEAQKNQLH
;
A
#
# COMPACT_ATOMS: atom_id res chain seq x y z
N MET A 1 -35.34 -19.75 22.43
CA MET A 1 -34.04 -20.19 21.88
C MET A 1 -33.71 -19.28 20.68
N LYS A 2 -33.15 -18.09 20.93
CA LYS A 2 -32.75 -17.12 19.90
C LYS A 2 -31.24 -16.96 20.00
N ILE A 3 -30.51 -17.49 19.03
CA ILE A 3 -29.07 -17.25 18.89
C ILE A 3 -28.92 -16.05 17.95
N THR A 4 -28.65 -14.90 18.55
CA THR A 4 -28.32 -13.62 17.91
C THR A 4 -26.95 -13.70 17.23
N ARG A 5 -26.92 -13.70 15.89
CA ARG A 5 -25.71 -13.60 15.04
C ARG A 5 -25.11 -12.18 15.05
N HIS A 6 -24.78 -11.63 16.22
CA HIS A 6 -24.22 -10.28 16.34
C HIS A 6 -22.87 -10.21 17.06
N ALA A 7 -22.17 -11.35 17.27
CA ALA A 7 -21.01 -11.38 18.16
C ALA A 7 -19.71 -12.00 17.58
N VAL A 8 -19.54 -12.12 16.25
CA VAL A 8 -18.32 -12.71 15.65
C VAL A 8 -17.59 -11.77 14.67
N ILE A 9 -17.93 -10.47 14.64
CA ILE A 9 -17.22 -9.49 13.79
C ILE A 9 -16.20 -8.66 14.58
N SER A 10 -16.21 -8.70 15.92
CA SER A 10 -15.36 -7.85 16.76
C SER A 10 -14.00 -8.46 17.16
N ARG A 11 -13.56 -9.57 16.55
CA ARG A 11 -12.25 -10.20 16.81
C ARG A 11 -11.53 -10.63 15.52
N LEU A 12 -11.55 -9.77 14.50
CA LEU A 12 -10.57 -9.85 13.42
C LEU A 12 -9.55 -8.73 13.62
N PRO A 13 -8.25 -9.02 13.76
CA PRO A 13 -7.18 -8.01 13.89
C PRO A 13 -6.88 -7.31 12.55
N PHE A 14 -7.86 -7.27 11.63
CA PHE A 14 -7.65 -6.97 10.21
C PHE A 14 -8.38 -5.69 9.73
N CYS A 15 -9.02 -4.96 10.65
CA CYS A 15 -9.83 -3.78 10.30
C CYS A 15 -9.30 -2.45 10.88
N SER A 16 -8.01 -2.39 11.24
CA SER A 16 -7.38 -1.11 11.63
C SER A 16 -6.49 -0.51 10.54
N SER A 17 -6.35 -1.17 9.39
CA SER A 17 -5.41 -0.77 8.32
C SER A 17 -6.07 -0.12 7.11
N TYR A 18 -7.40 -0.12 7.02
CA TYR A 18 -8.10 0.26 5.79
C TYR A 18 -9.26 1.23 6.05
N THR A 19 -8.95 2.39 6.59
CA THR A 19 -9.50 3.66 6.08
C THR A 19 -8.76 4.78 6.76
N LEU A 20 -7.74 5.30 6.08
CA LEU A 20 -7.29 6.64 6.38
C LEU A 20 -7.42 7.48 5.10
N PRO A 21 -8.36 8.45 5.07
CA PRO A 21 -8.54 9.37 3.95
C PRO A 21 -7.25 10.16 3.67
N PRO A 22 -7.16 10.94 2.56
CA PRO A 22 -5.97 11.73 2.19
C PRO A 22 -5.44 12.70 3.28
N ARG A 23 -6.12 12.81 4.43
CA ARG A 23 -5.68 13.52 5.63
C ARG A 23 -4.66 12.78 6.51
N TYR A 24 -4.28 11.53 6.23
CA TYR A 24 -3.28 10.81 7.04
C TYR A 24 -1.88 10.72 6.43
N SER A 25 -1.70 11.11 5.16
CA SER A 25 -0.35 11.32 4.61
C SER A 25 0.44 12.36 5.41
N THR A 26 -0.24 13.21 6.17
CA THR A 26 0.34 14.20 7.09
C THR A 26 0.74 13.64 8.45
N TYR A 27 0.43 12.36 8.77
CA TYR A 27 0.66 11.75 10.08
C TYR A 27 1.65 10.59 10.08
N ILE A 28 2.22 10.19 8.93
CA ILE A 28 3.56 9.57 9.00
C ILE A 28 4.46 10.69 9.47
N PRO A 29 4.97 10.65 10.72
CA PRO A 29 5.96 11.62 11.10
C PRO A 29 7.11 11.36 10.13
N LYS A 30 7.43 12.34 9.28
CA LYS A 30 8.82 12.48 8.87
C LYS A 30 9.55 12.76 10.17
N MET A 31 9.91 11.70 10.92
CA MET A 31 10.66 11.84 12.14
C MET A 31 11.97 12.48 11.72
N SER A 32 12.05 13.79 11.87
CA SER A 32 13.30 14.51 11.76
C SER A 32 14.22 13.91 12.81
N ALA A 33 15.46 13.61 12.42
CA ALA A 33 16.49 13.08 13.32
C ALA A 33 16.65 13.88 14.63
N SER A 34 16.13 15.11 14.68
CA SER A 34 16.16 16.05 15.81
C SER A 34 15.08 15.84 16.90
N GLN A 35 14.15 14.87 16.78
CA GLN A 35 13.05 14.66 17.76
C GLN A 35 12.98 13.23 18.32
N VAL A 36 14.05 12.44 18.19
CA VAL A 36 14.15 11.14 18.84
C VAL A 36 14.58 11.36 20.30
N PRO A 37 13.82 10.91 21.31
CA PRO A 37 14.28 10.89 22.70
C PRO A 37 15.69 10.28 22.78
N GLN A 38 16.53 10.72 23.72
CA GLN A 38 17.88 10.20 23.91
C GLN A 38 17.82 8.71 24.30
N PHE A 39 17.73 7.83 23.29
CA PHE A 39 17.73 6.39 23.45
C PHE A 39 19.17 5.88 23.56
N ASP A 40 19.37 4.82 24.32
CA ASP A 40 20.62 4.08 24.31
C ASP A 40 20.89 3.49 22.90
N ALA A 41 22.16 3.17 22.62
CA ALA A 41 22.58 2.71 21.30
C ALA A 41 21.86 1.42 20.85
N ALA A 42 21.43 0.56 21.79
CA ALA A 42 20.71 -0.66 21.47
C ALA A 42 19.26 -0.35 21.06
N THR A 43 18.55 0.48 21.84
CA THR A 43 17.19 0.94 21.53
C THR A 43 17.13 1.71 20.22
N LYS A 44 18.15 2.53 19.90
CA LYS A 44 18.22 3.23 18.61
C LYS A 44 18.26 2.26 17.43
N LYS A 45 19.05 1.19 17.53
CA LYS A 45 19.18 0.18 16.47
C LYS A 45 17.85 -0.58 16.28
N GLU A 46 17.21 -1.00 17.37
CA GLU A 46 15.90 -1.67 17.32
C GLU A 46 14.83 -0.76 16.68
N LEU A 47 14.84 0.53 17.02
CA LEU A 47 13.92 1.51 16.44
C LEU A 47 14.17 1.71 14.93
N GLU A 48 15.44 1.77 14.50
CA GLU A 48 15.78 1.86 13.08
C GLU A 48 15.24 0.66 12.29
N GLU A 49 15.45 -0.56 12.79
CA GLU A 49 14.92 -1.79 12.19
C GLU A 49 13.39 -1.79 12.15
N PHE A 50 12.73 -1.35 13.22
CA PHE A 50 11.28 -1.21 13.27
C PHE A 50 10.77 -0.19 12.24
N LEU A 51 11.42 0.97 12.14
CA LEU A 51 11.04 2.02 11.21
C LEU A 51 11.18 1.57 9.76
N GLU A 52 12.25 0.85 9.41
CA GLU A 52 12.44 0.31 8.06
C GLU A 52 11.32 -0.69 7.70
N GLN A 53 10.95 -1.56 8.63
CA GLN A 53 9.85 -2.52 8.43
C GLN A 53 8.50 -1.80 8.24
N GLU A 54 8.17 -0.85 9.10
CA GLU A 54 6.92 -0.09 9.00
C GLU A 54 6.88 0.79 7.74
N GLN A 55 8.01 1.37 7.34
CA GLN A 55 8.09 2.13 6.10
C GLN A 55 7.89 1.23 4.88
N SER A 56 8.46 0.02 4.88
CA SER A 56 8.22 -0.96 3.81
C SER A 56 6.75 -1.32 3.69
N LYS A 57 6.08 -1.60 4.82
CA LYS A 57 4.64 -1.88 4.87
C LYS A 57 3.82 -0.69 4.34
N ALA A 58 4.13 0.53 4.76
CA ALA A 58 3.43 1.73 4.32
C ALA A 58 3.57 1.96 2.81
N LYS A 59 4.77 1.73 2.25
CA LYS A 59 5.01 1.79 0.80
C LYS A 59 4.14 0.77 0.05
N LEU A 60 4.10 -0.47 0.51
CA LEU A 60 3.27 -1.51 -0.10
C LEU A 60 1.79 -1.14 -0.07
N GLN A 61 1.30 -0.60 1.05
CA GLN A 61 -0.09 -0.14 1.17
C GLN A 61 -0.41 0.99 0.19
N ALA A 62 0.48 1.97 0.05
CA ALA A 62 0.33 3.03 -0.93
C ALA A 62 0.28 2.48 -2.37
N THR A 63 1.14 1.51 -2.70
CA THR A 63 1.12 0.84 -4.01
C THR A 63 -0.19 0.09 -4.25
N VAL A 64 -0.71 -0.65 -3.25
CA VAL A 64 -2.00 -1.34 -3.35
C VAL A 64 -3.14 -0.34 -3.62
N HIS A 65 -3.15 0.80 -2.91
CA HIS A 65 -4.14 1.85 -3.14
C HIS A 65 -4.06 2.43 -4.56
N GLU A 66 -2.85 2.70 -5.05
CA GLU A 66 -2.64 3.24 -6.39
C GLU A 66 -3.08 2.25 -7.47
N LEU A 67 -2.64 0.99 -7.39
CA LEU A 67 -3.07 -0.08 -8.30
C LEU A 67 -4.58 -0.25 -8.28
N THR A 68 -5.20 -0.26 -7.10
CA THR A 68 -6.65 -0.38 -6.97
C THR A 68 -7.36 0.78 -7.65
N ASN A 69 -6.95 2.02 -7.39
CA ASN A 69 -7.59 3.21 -7.98
C ASN A 69 -7.45 3.24 -9.50
N THR A 70 -6.24 2.97 -10.00
CA THR A 70 -5.93 2.99 -11.42
C THR A 70 -6.64 1.85 -12.16
N CYS A 71 -6.46 0.61 -11.71
CA CYS A 71 -7.09 -0.54 -12.37
C CYS A 71 -8.61 -0.56 -12.22
N TRP A 72 -9.17 -0.03 -11.13
CA TRP A 72 -10.61 0.15 -11.00
C TRP A 72 -11.16 1.07 -12.10
N LYS A 73 -10.56 2.24 -12.29
CA LYS A 73 -10.99 3.21 -13.33
C LYS A 73 -10.82 2.66 -14.74
N THR A 74 -9.79 1.86 -14.97
CA THR A 74 -9.51 1.28 -16.29
C THR A 74 -10.44 0.11 -16.61
N CYS A 75 -10.71 -0.78 -15.65
CA CYS A 75 -11.39 -2.04 -15.92
C CYS A 75 -12.89 -2.05 -15.58
N ILE A 76 -13.33 -1.24 -14.61
CA ILE A 76 -14.72 -1.22 -14.15
C ILE A 76 -15.43 -0.01 -14.76
N THR A 77 -15.89 -0.16 -16.01
CA THR A 77 -16.59 0.89 -16.76
C THR A 77 -18.10 0.66 -16.87
N GLY A 78 -18.58 -0.52 -16.46
CA GLY A 78 -19.97 -0.94 -16.56
C GLY A 78 -20.76 -0.80 -15.25
N SER A 79 -21.95 -1.40 -15.22
CA SER A 79 -22.75 -1.50 -14.00
C SER A 79 -22.10 -2.45 -12.99
N ILE A 80 -21.98 -1.99 -11.74
CA ILE A 80 -21.36 -2.76 -10.67
C ILE A 80 -22.32 -3.88 -10.23
N GLY A 81 -21.95 -5.12 -10.49
CA GLY A 81 -22.64 -6.32 -10.00
C GLY A 81 -22.10 -6.80 -8.65
N ALA A 82 -22.73 -7.84 -8.10
CA ALA A 82 -22.25 -8.49 -6.86
C ALA A 82 -20.91 -9.23 -7.05
N LYS A 83 -20.49 -9.46 -8.29
CA LYS A 83 -19.24 -10.10 -8.69
C LYS A 83 -18.73 -9.43 -9.96
N PHE A 84 -17.41 -9.48 -10.16
CA PHE A 84 -16.83 -9.11 -11.45
C PHE A 84 -17.23 -10.10 -12.53
N SER A 85 -17.54 -9.59 -13.71
CA SER A 85 -17.64 -10.38 -14.93
C SER A 85 -16.28 -10.99 -15.29
N ARG A 86 -16.30 -12.01 -16.16
CA ARG A 86 -15.06 -12.67 -16.60
C ARG A 86 -14.09 -11.71 -17.29
N SER A 87 -14.60 -10.74 -18.03
CA SER A 87 -13.81 -9.69 -18.69
C SER A 87 -13.20 -8.71 -17.69
N GLU A 88 -13.95 -8.29 -16.66
CA GLU A 88 -13.44 -7.39 -15.62
C GLU A 88 -12.34 -8.06 -14.79
N ALA A 89 -12.55 -9.33 -14.39
CA ALA A 89 -11.54 -10.09 -13.64
C ALA A 89 -10.23 -10.22 -14.44
N SER A 90 -10.32 -10.64 -15.71
CA SER A 90 -9.15 -10.73 -16.60
C SER A 90 -8.49 -9.35 -16.82
N CYS A 91 -9.28 -8.28 -16.97
CA CYS A 91 -8.73 -6.93 -17.10
C CYS A 91 -7.95 -6.52 -15.85
N LEU A 92 -8.47 -6.77 -14.65
CA LEU A 92 -7.80 -6.42 -13.39
C LEU A 92 -6.45 -7.13 -13.24
N GLU A 93 -6.39 -8.42 -13.55
CA GLU A 93 -5.13 -9.20 -13.55
C GLU A 93 -4.11 -8.58 -14.51
N ASN A 94 -4.50 -8.38 -15.77
CA ASN A 94 -3.62 -7.79 -16.78
C ASN A 94 -3.21 -6.35 -16.45
N CYS A 95 -4.11 -5.56 -15.86
CA CYS A 95 -3.82 -4.16 -15.51
C CYS A 95 -2.70 -4.07 -14.47
N VAL A 96 -2.75 -4.90 -13.42
CA VAL A 96 -1.71 -4.93 -12.40
C VAL A 96 -0.37 -5.37 -13.00
N ASP A 97 -0.35 -6.45 -13.78
CA ASP A 97 0.86 -6.94 -14.43
C ASP A 97 1.49 -5.89 -15.35
N ARG A 98 0.68 -5.24 -16.20
CA ARG A 98 1.16 -4.18 -17.11
C ARG A 98 1.66 -2.95 -16.36
N PHE A 99 1.03 -2.59 -15.23
CA PHE A 99 1.48 -1.46 -14.42
C PHE A 99 2.87 -1.73 -13.82
N LEU A 100 3.06 -2.93 -13.27
CA LEU A 100 4.34 -3.33 -12.68
C LEU A 100 5.45 -3.42 -13.73
N ASP A 101 5.18 -4.04 -14.88
CA ASP A 101 6.12 -4.12 -16.01
C ASP A 101 6.56 -2.73 -16.49
N SER A 102 5.60 -1.83 -16.68
CA SER A 102 5.87 -0.46 -17.13
C SER A 102 6.65 0.33 -16.09
N SER A 103 6.31 0.19 -14.82
CA SER A 103 7.01 0.86 -13.71
C SER A 103 8.47 0.41 -13.63
N LEU A 104 8.72 -0.90 -13.70
CA LEU A 104 10.08 -1.45 -13.70
C LEU A 104 10.88 -1.01 -14.93
N PHE A 105 10.23 -0.98 -16.11
CA PHE A 105 10.87 -0.48 -17.32
C PHE A 105 11.34 0.97 -17.17
N ILE A 106 10.48 1.85 -16.63
CA ILE A 106 10.82 3.26 -16.40
C ILE A 106 11.99 3.38 -15.42
N VAL A 107 11.97 2.66 -14.30
CA VAL A 107 13.06 2.69 -13.31
C VAL A 107 14.39 2.27 -13.94
N ARG A 108 14.40 1.16 -14.68
CA ARG A 108 15.62 0.68 -15.38
C ARG A 108 16.14 1.70 -16.38
N GLN A 109 15.25 2.38 -17.10
CA GLN A 109 15.64 3.41 -18.06
C GLN A 109 16.26 4.63 -17.36
N ILE A 110 15.70 5.06 -16.23
CA ILE A 110 16.24 6.15 -15.41
C ILE A 110 17.62 5.78 -14.86
N GLU A 111 17.79 4.55 -14.37
CA GLU A 111 19.09 4.03 -13.90
C GLU A 111 20.14 4.01 -15.01
N ALA A 112 19.77 3.56 -16.21
CA ALA A 112 20.64 3.55 -17.37
C ALA A 112 21.09 4.97 -17.76
N GLN A 113 20.16 5.95 -17.75
CA GLN A 113 20.50 7.35 -18.03
C GLN A 113 21.40 7.97 -16.95
N LYS A 114 21.14 7.67 -15.67
CA LYS A 114 21.98 8.14 -14.55
C LYS A 114 23.44 7.69 -14.71
N ASN A 115 23.66 6.48 -15.21
CA ASN A 115 25.00 5.92 -15.41
C ASN A 115 25.74 6.54 -16.61
N GLN A 116 25.04 7.20 -17.53
CA GLN A 116 25.63 7.92 -18.67
C GLN A 116 26.01 9.38 -18.34
N LEU A 117 25.50 9.91 -17.22
CA LEU A 117 25.79 11.26 -16.75
C LEU A 117 27.04 11.35 -15.85
N HIS A 118 27.74 10.24 -15.65
CA HIS A 118 29.02 10.12 -14.94
C HIS A 118 30.11 9.70 -15.93
#